data_AF-A0A3B9HIA9-F1
#
_entry.id   AF-A0A3B9HIA9-F1
#
_cell.length_a   1.000
_cell.length_b   1.000
_cell.length_c   1.000
_cell.angle_alpha   90.00
_cell.angle_beta   90.00
_cell.angle_gamma   90.00
#
_symmetry.space_group_name_H-M   'P 1'
#
loop_
_entity.id
_entity.type
_entity.pdbx_description
1 polymer ?
#
loop_
_entity_poly.entity_id
_entity_poly.type
_entity_poly.pdbx_seq_one_letter_code
_entity_poly.pdbx_strand_id
1 'polypeptide(L)'
;MACILLPMTVHAHAQEFMMQGWKWNYLQFLEGGGYLEYLENHAEELAEAGFTYLWLPPLAEGSSGVASMGYDVKDYYNLGEYTSCRWGTRDELDALIATLNSHDIKAVADMVYNHRDGGSWEDNPSVEGWIENMNATKIAAGDQPFPSDRYRCYLPLGGASGNGAGTYYFKIHSASGSGGFVGKPYTVMMWTNTVDANYGLAATAESEPNGGADCGEANDVITLGKRFDAAVDGGCGTDELALTLEASDFNADGDTLWIRMYNTGSGGLGDMTDHFIYGLWSGAAAEDIQDEIGYQTATNYGNVQSGQGYMDHTNFKPNGAPTQLAGDLDGMFFFYDVDQNVASSRDVLFDNTVWNWNEVGIRGFRVDAVKHFPADFMGDLLDHLHDNGIDPGMVVGEAYDFSAGYLNGWLNDVESYMDDDTKSAISVRVFDFALRNALEQASDAFGYDVRNVFNSGIVDGAGGSGFHTVTFVNNHDFRDPGQPVDNDPMLGYAYILTNNKLGIPCVYHPDYYEPLNLRYQINGLMEAHQRYIYGATQTDYLNRFSTPYASNYISGFPNTTLLYQLSYAESGREVIVVIN
;
A
#
# COMPACT_ATOMS: atom_id res chain seq x y z
N MET A 1 -22.69 3.40 56.74
CA MET A 1 -22.48 3.17 55.30
C MET A 1 -22.39 4.54 54.65
N ALA A 2 -21.16 5.02 54.43
CA ALA A 2 -20.94 6.22 53.64
C ALA A 2 -20.72 5.75 52.20
N CYS A 3 -21.66 6.06 51.32
CA CYS A 3 -21.51 5.85 49.88
C CYS A 3 -20.51 6.90 49.38
N ILE A 4 -19.30 6.45 49.03
CA ILE A 4 -18.33 7.27 48.31
C ILE A 4 -18.78 7.28 46.86
N LEU A 5 -19.37 8.40 46.44
CA LEU A 5 -19.55 8.73 45.03
C LEU A 5 -18.16 9.04 44.46
N LEU A 6 -17.60 8.10 43.70
CA LEU A 6 -16.49 8.42 42.79
C LEU A 6 -17.04 9.37 41.71
N PRO A 7 -16.37 10.49 41.43
CA PRO A 7 -16.73 11.31 40.28
C PRO A 7 -16.36 10.52 39.03
N MET A 8 -17.37 10.11 38.25
CA MET A 8 -17.16 9.82 36.83
C MET A 8 -16.72 11.14 36.18
N THR A 9 -15.44 11.24 35.83
CA THR A 9 -14.96 12.22 34.87
C THR A 9 -15.58 11.87 33.53
N VAL A 10 -16.72 12.50 33.23
CA VAL A 10 -17.23 12.60 31.86
C VAL A 10 -16.22 13.47 31.12
N HIS A 11 -15.28 12.85 30.41
CA HIS A 11 -14.49 13.57 29.43
C HIS A 11 -15.47 13.99 28.33
N ALA A 12 -15.86 15.25 28.32
CA ALA A 12 -16.50 15.84 27.16
C ALA A 12 -15.45 15.78 26.03
N HIS A 13 -15.55 14.79 25.16
CA HIS A 13 -14.74 14.76 23.95
C HIS A 13 -15.21 15.90 23.07
N ALA A 14 -14.32 16.62 22.38
CA ALA A 14 -14.77 17.51 21.31
C ALA A 14 -15.19 16.64 20.11
N GLN A 15 -16.08 17.13 19.24
CA GLN A 15 -16.31 16.46 17.96
C GLN A 15 -15.01 16.42 17.16
N GLU A 16 -14.67 15.25 16.65
CA GLU A 16 -13.45 15.04 15.87
C GLU A 16 -13.76 15.10 14.36
N PHE A 17 -12.88 15.74 13.61
CA PHE A 17 -12.91 15.81 12.15
C PHE A 17 -11.48 15.61 11.63
N MET A 18 -11.34 14.75 10.63
CA MET A 18 -10.06 14.52 9.98
C MET A 18 -10.04 15.15 8.60
N MET A 19 -8.86 15.61 8.18
CA MET A 19 -8.60 15.98 6.80
C MET A 19 -7.49 15.10 6.25
N GLN A 20 -7.72 14.46 5.10
CA GLN A 20 -6.62 13.99 4.26
C GLN A 20 -6.00 15.22 3.61
N GLY A 21 -4.80 15.60 4.08
CA GLY A 21 -4.17 16.85 3.73
C GLY A 21 -3.70 16.96 2.28
N TRP A 22 -3.80 15.89 1.48
CA TRP A 22 -3.07 15.75 0.23
C TRP A 22 -3.76 14.93 -0.86
N LYS A 23 -3.22 15.01 -2.09
CA LYS A 23 -3.67 14.25 -3.27
C LYS A 23 -2.53 13.67 -4.09
N TRP A 24 -2.83 12.65 -4.89
CA TRP A 24 -1.83 11.96 -5.70
C TRP A 24 -1.09 12.88 -6.68
N ASN A 25 -1.83 13.66 -7.47
CA ASN A 25 -1.25 14.55 -8.50
C ASN A 25 -0.82 15.91 -7.93
N TYR A 26 -0.29 15.94 -6.71
CA TYR A 26 0.23 17.19 -6.13
C TYR A 26 1.40 17.72 -6.98
N LEU A 27 1.31 19.00 -7.38
CA LEU A 27 2.33 19.69 -8.19
C LEU A 27 3.41 20.26 -7.27
N GLN A 28 4.69 19.96 -7.56
CA GLN A 28 5.87 20.51 -6.86
C GLN A 28 6.00 22.06 -6.89
N PHE A 29 5.10 22.77 -7.56
CA PHE A 29 5.19 24.22 -7.75
C PHE A 29 3.84 24.89 -7.45
N LEU A 30 3.46 24.94 -6.17
CA LEU A 30 2.66 26.07 -5.71
C LEU A 30 3.62 27.28 -5.62
N GLU A 31 3.16 28.45 -6.05
CA GLU A 31 3.99 29.65 -6.17
C GLU A 31 4.56 30.10 -4.80
N GLY A 32 5.74 29.57 -4.47
CA GLY A 32 6.49 29.83 -3.24
C GLY A 32 6.27 28.77 -2.16
N GLY A 33 7.31 27.98 -1.87
CA GLY A 33 7.39 27.07 -0.72
C GLY A 33 7.25 25.58 -1.00
N GLY A 34 7.68 24.74 -0.05
CA GLY A 34 7.48 23.28 -0.03
C GLY A 34 6.04 22.88 0.30
N TYR A 35 5.66 21.59 0.14
CA TYR A 35 4.27 21.20 0.43
C TYR A 35 3.92 21.23 1.92
N LEU A 36 4.88 20.87 2.77
CA LEU A 36 4.69 20.95 4.22
C LEU A 36 4.49 22.40 4.66
N GLU A 37 5.23 23.35 4.08
CA GLU A 37 5.02 24.79 4.28
C GLU A 37 3.63 25.22 3.77
N TYR A 38 3.14 24.68 2.66
CA TYR A 38 1.78 24.92 2.21
C TYR A 38 0.76 24.45 3.27
N LEU A 39 0.89 23.24 3.82
CA LEU A 39 0.00 22.77 4.89
C LEU A 39 0.10 23.64 6.16
N GLU A 40 1.31 24.08 6.50
CA GLU A 40 1.58 24.94 7.65
C GLU A 40 0.80 26.26 7.53
N ASN A 41 0.87 26.88 6.35
CA ASN A 41 0.19 28.15 6.06
C ASN A 41 -1.34 28.05 6.07
N HIS A 42 -1.92 26.84 6.07
CA HIS A 42 -3.37 26.63 6.15
C HIS A 42 -3.82 26.09 7.52
N ALA A 43 -2.90 25.79 8.44
CA ALA A 43 -3.24 25.19 9.73
C ALA A 43 -4.25 26.02 10.55
N GLU A 44 -4.10 27.35 10.58
CA GLU A 44 -5.04 28.25 11.26
C GLU A 44 -6.45 28.17 10.64
N GLU A 45 -6.55 28.24 9.31
CA GLU A 45 -7.84 28.13 8.59
C GLU A 45 -8.53 26.79 8.87
N LEU A 46 -7.76 25.70 8.86
CA LEU A 46 -8.29 24.36 9.13
C LEU A 46 -8.78 24.22 10.59
N ALA A 47 -8.08 24.83 11.55
CA ALA A 47 -8.50 24.84 12.94
C ALA A 47 -9.77 25.66 13.14
N GLU A 48 -9.87 26.84 12.51
CA GLU A 48 -11.07 27.68 12.53
C GLU A 48 -12.28 26.97 11.91
N ALA A 49 -12.07 26.15 10.87
CA ALA A 49 -13.11 25.29 10.29
C ALA A 49 -13.57 24.18 11.24
N GLY A 50 -12.71 23.75 12.17
CA GLY A 50 -13.01 22.74 13.18
C GLY A 50 -12.32 21.40 12.98
N PHE A 51 -11.32 21.30 12.10
CA PHE A 51 -10.51 20.08 11.97
C PHE A 51 -9.71 19.82 13.25
N THR A 52 -9.62 18.55 13.64
CA THR A 52 -8.87 18.10 14.83
C THR A 52 -7.73 17.15 14.49
N TYR A 53 -7.75 16.56 13.29
CA TYR A 53 -6.70 15.69 12.76
C TYR A 53 -6.33 16.10 11.34
N LEU A 54 -5.03 16.11 11.04
CA LEU A 54 -4.52 16.25 9.68
C LEU A 54 -3.70 15.00 9.32
N TRP A 55 -4.23 14.20 8.39
CA TRP A 55 -3.51 13.08 7.78
C TRP A 55 -2.52 13.60 6.74
N LEU A 56 -1.24 13.47 7.10
CA LEU A 56 -0.09 13.85 6.29
C LEU A 56 0.19 12.77 5.23
N PRO A 57 0.80 13.11 4.09
CA PRO A 57 1.24 12.09 3.13
C PRO A 57 2.31 11.18 3.73
N PRO A 58 2.69 10.05 3.09
CA PRO A 58 3.80 9.24 3.58
C PRO A 58 5.12 10.00 3.43
N LEU A 59 5.72 10.36 4.57
CA LEU A 59 6.83 11.31 4.67
C LEU A 59 8.21 10.69 4.46
N ALA A 60 8.33 9.37 4.65
CA ALA A 60 9.59 8.64 4.56
C ALA A 60 10.17 8.66 3.13
N GLU A 61 11.49 8.58 3.02
CA GLU A 61 12.17 8.45 1.74
C GLU A 61 11.70 7.18 1.03
N GLY A 62 11.14 7.33 -0.17
CA GLY A 62 10.83 6.22 -1.07
C GLY A 62 11.95 5.92 -2.06
N SER A 63 11.91 4.73 -2.67
CA SER A 63 12.92 4.24 -3.61
C SER A 63 13.05 5.10 -4.86
N SER A 64 11.97 5.76 -5.27
CA SER A 64 11.93 6.72 -6.38
C SER A 64 12.38 8.14 -6.00
N GLY A 65 12.86 8.37 -4.78
CA GLY A 65 13.34 9.67 -4.28
C GLY A 65 12.27 10.76 -4.38
N VAL A 66 12.61 11.94 -4.92
CA VAL A 66 11.67 13.07 -5.08
C VAL A 66 10.45 12.77 -5.98
N ALA A 67 10.51 11.71 -6.79
CA ALA A 67 9.38 11.27 -7.60
C ALA A 67 8.41 10.36 -6.83
N SER A 68 8.86 9.75 -5.73
CA SER A 68 8.07 8.85 -4.87
C SER A 68 6.86 9.56 -4.28
N MET A 69 5.69 8.91 -4.32
CA MET A 69 4.51 9.36 -3.57
C MET A 69 4.55 8.96 -2.09
N GLY A 70 5.57 8.19 -1.69
CA GLY A 70 5.83 7.75 -0.33
C GLY A 70 5.51 6.28 -0.05
N TYR A 71 4.76 5.60 -0.93
CA TYR A 71 4.38 4.19 -0.71
C TYR A 71 5.46 3.17 -1.09
N ASP A 72 6.44 3.55 -1.89
CA ASP A 72 7.65 2.77 -2.19
C ASP A 72 8.73 2.96 -1.12
N VAL A 73 8.39 2.82 0.17
CA VAL A 73 9.29 3.20 1.29
C VAL A 73 10.63 2.49 1.21
N LYS A 74 11.71 3.27 1.34
CA LYS A 74 13.09 2.81 1.37
C LYS A 74 13.73 2.99 2.74
N ASP A 75 13.68 4.20 3.29
CA ASP A 75 14.29 4.53 4.59
C ASP A 75 13.23 5.12 5.53
N TYR A 76 12.71 4.28 6.42
CA TYR A 76 11.65 4.61 7.39
C TYR A 76 11.97 5.80 8.30
N TYR A 77 13.26 6.09 8.49
CA TYR A 77 13.74 7.11 9.44
C TYR A 77 14.29 8.36 8.73
N ASN A 78 14.26 8.40 7.39
CA ASN A 78 14.67 9.56 6.62
C ASN A 78 13.43 10.35 6.16
N LEU A 79 13.08 11.40 6.91
CA LEU A 79 11.95 12.30 6.59
C LEU A 79 12.43 13.58 5.89
N GLY A 80 13.46 13.48 5.06
CA GLY A 80 14.04 14.61 4.33
C GLY A 80 15.21 15.28 5.03
N GLU A 81 15.90 14.58 5.94
CA GLU A 81 17.08 15.07 6.67
C GLU A 81 18.41 14.65 6.02
N TYR A 82 18.45 13.51 5.31
CA TYR A 82 19.66 13.01 4.63
C TYR A 82 19.62 13.18 3.10
N THR A 83 18.45 13.01 2.50
CA THR A 83 18.18 13.21 1.06
C THR A 83 16.90 14.00 0.85
N SER A 84 16.70 14.48 -0.37
CA SER A 84 15.44 15.14 -0.74
C SER A 84 14.30 14.12 -0.83
N CYS A 85 13.35 14.22 0.11
CA CYS A 85 12.06 13.55 0.03
C CYS A 85 11.07 14.39 -0.79
N ARG A 86 9.98 13.77 -1.26
CA ARG A 86 9.00 14.46 -2.13
C ARG A 86 8.29 15.62 -1.43
N TRP A 87 7.91 15.44 -0.17
CA TRP A 87 6.97 16.32 0.50
C TRP A 87 7.62 17.54 1.13
N GLY A 88 8.87 17.41 1.55
CA GLY A 88 9.64 18.47 2.17
C GLY A 88 10.85 17.93 2.91
N THR A 89 11.49 18.83 3.65
CA THR A 89 12.59 18.54 4.57
C THR A 89 12.07 18.25 5.98
N ARG A 90 12.95 17.68 6.82
CA ARG A 90 12.63 17.44 8.22
C ARG A 90 12.31 18.73 9.00
N ASP A 91 13.01 19.82 8.72
CA ASP A 91 12.78 21.11 9.37
C ASP A 91 11.38 21.68 9.04
N GLU A 92 10.93 21.54 7.79
CA GLU A 92 9.57 21.95 7.37
C GLU A 92 8.49 21.08 8.04
N LEU A 93 8.76 19.78 8.24
CA LEU A 93 7.87 18.89 8.98
C LEU A 93 7.75 19.30 10.45
N ASP A 94 8.87 19.56 11.11
CA ASP A 94 8.89 19.96 12.51
C ASP A 94 8.17 21.31 12.70
N ALA A 95 8.32 22.25 11.75
CA ALA A 95 7.59 23.52 11.73
C ALA A 95 6.08 23.32 11.56
N LEU A 96 5.67 22.49 10.59
CA LEU A 96 4.27 22.12 10.40
C LEU A 96 3.67 21.50 11.68
N ILE A 97 4.35 20.53 12.29
CA ILE A 97 3.87 19.87 13.52
C ILE A 97 3.75 20.85 14.67
N ALA A 98 4.71 21.76 14.84
CA ALA A 98 4.64 22.81 15.86
C ALA A 98 3.41 23.72 15.65
N THR A 99 3.15 24.13 14.40
CA THR A 99 2.01 24.97 14.04
C THR A 99 0.68 24.22 14.25
N LEU A 100 0.56 22.97 13.80
CA LEU A 100 -0.63 22.14 14.03
C LEU A 100 -0.93 21.99 15.53
N ASN A 101 0.09 21.71 16.34
CA ASN A 101 -0.06 21.61 17.80
C ASN A 101 -0.51 22.93 18.43
N SER A 102 -0.05 24.08 17.93
CA SER A 102 -0.48 25.40 18.43
C SER A 102 -1.96 25.70 18.16
N HIS A 103 -2.57 24.96 17.24
CA HIS A 103 -3.97 25.04 16.83
C HIS A 103 -4.80 23.82 17.26
N ASP A 104 -4.30 22.99 18.16
CA ASP A 104 -4.96 21.76 18.63
C ASP A 104 -5.30 20.74 17.52
N ILE A 105 -4.58 20.78 16.39
CA ILE A 105 -4.66 19.78 15.32
C ILE A 105 -3.58 18.71 15.55
N LYS A 106 -4.00 17.45 15.61
CA LYS A 106 -3.10 16.30 15.73
C LYS A 106 -2.64 15.84 14.35
N ALA A 107 -1.32 15.78 14.14
CA ALA A 107 -0.74 15.19 12.94
C ALA A 107 -0.95 13.66 12.95
N VAL A 108 -1.44 13.12 11.84
CA VAL A 108 -1.63 11.67 11.60
C VAL A 108 -0.64 11.24 10.52
N ALA A 109 0.31 10.37 10.88
CA ALA A 109 1.29 9.85 9.93
C ALA A 109 0.71 8.72 9.08
N ASP A 110 1.11 8.67 7.82
CA ASP A 110 0.82 7.56 6.92
C ASP A 110 1.92 6.50 7.03
N MET A 111 1.56 5.31 7.49
CA MET A 111 2.49 4.23 7.85
C MET A 111 2.36 3.07 6.87
N VAL A 112 3.49 2.67 6.26
CA VAL A 112 3.54 1.59 5.26
C VAL A 112 4.32 0.40 5.81
N TYR A 113 3.59 -0.65 6.19
CA TYR A 113 4.17 -1.82 6.85
C TYR A 113 4.21 -3.08 5.97
N ASN A 114 3.47 -3.09 4.87
CA ASN A 114 3.32 -4.26 4.02
C ASN A 114 4.61 -4.62 3.28
N HIS A 115 5.28 -3.62 2.72
CA HIS A 115 6.36 -3.82 1.76
C HIS A 115 7.44 -2.76 1.92
N ARG A 116 8.58 -3.02 1.30
CA ARG A 116 9.71 -2.09 1.23
C ARG A 116 10.41 -2.19 -0.12
N ASP A 117 11.01 -1.11 -0.59
CA ASP A 117 11.75 -1.07 -1.85
C ASP A 117 13.07 -0.28 -1.76
N GLY A 118 13.94 -0.47 -2.74
CA GLY A 118 15.17 0.32 -2.88
C GLY A 118 16.33 -0.11 -1.99
N GLY A 119 16.31 -1.35 -1.48
CA GLY A 119 17.45 -1.96 -0.81
C GLY A 119 18.64 -2.22 -1.74
N SER A 120 19.80 -2.54 -1.17
CA SER A 120 20.95 -3.02 -1.93
C SER A 120 20.77 -4.48 -2.32
N TRP A 121 21.37 -4.88 -3.44
CA TRP A 121 21.37 -6.27 -3.88
C TRP A 121 22.17 -7.16 -2.93
N GLU A 122 21.58 -8.28 -2.54
CA GLU A 122 22.19 -9.31 -1.72
C GLU A 122 21.75 -10.70 -2.17
N ASP A 123 22.51 -11.72 -1.79
CA ASP A 123 22.18 -13.10 -2.11
C ASP A 123 20.91 -13.55 -1.37
N ASN A 124 20.02 -14.23 -2.08
CA ASN A 124 18.76 -14.70 -1.53
C ASN A 124 18.51 -16.19 -1.87
N PRO A 125 19.02 -17.12 -1.04
CA PRO A 125 18.86 -18.55 -1.27
C PRO A 125 17.39 -19.02 -1.15
N SER A 126 16.54 -18.26 -0.46
CA SER A 126 15.12 -18.58 -0.34
C SER A 126 14.36 -18.31 -1.65
N VAL A 127 14.74 -17.26 -2.37
CA VAL A 127 14.20 -16.97 -3.72
C VAL A 127 14.73 -17.95 -4.75
N GLU A 128 16.03 -18.27 -4.72
CA GLU A 128 16.62 -19.36 -5.52
C GLU A 128 15.83 -20.66 -5.34
N GLY A 129 15.70 -21.12 -4.09
CA GLY A 129 14.95 -22.31 -3.76
C GLY A 129 13.47 -22.24 -4.13
N TRP A 130 12.83 -21.06 -4.06
CA TRP A 130 11.45 -20.89 -4.49
C TRP A 130 11.28 -21.08 -6.00
N ILE A 131 12.15 -20.43 -6.79
CA ILE A 131 12.11 -20.43 -8.26
C ILE A 131 12.46 -21.83 -8.78
N GLU A 132 13.60 -22.39 -8.38
CA GLU A 132 14.10 -23.66 -8.93
C GLU A 132 13.25 -24.87 -8.52
N ASN A 133 12.62 -24.83 -7.34
CA ASN A 133 11.74 -25.89 -6.87
C ASN A 133 10.27 -25.63 -7.22
N MET A 134 9.94 -24.59 -7.98
CA MET A 134 8.58 -24.39 -8.48
C MET A 134 8.21 -25.54 -9.42
N ASN A 135 6.99 -26.07 -9.32
CA ASN A 135 6.53 -27.20 -10.14
C ASN A 135 4.99 -27.23 -10.23
N ALA A 136 4.43 -28.07 -11.11
CA ALA A 136 2.98 -28.21 -11.28
C ALA A 136 2.21 -28.56 -9.99
N THR A 137 2.84 -29.28 -9.04
CA THR A 137 2.19 -29.64 -7.76
C THR A 137 2.02 -28.41 -6.87
N LYS A 138 3.03 -27.54 -6.80
CA LYS A 138 2.97 -26.28 -6.06
C LYS A 138 1.94 -25.31 -6.64
N ILE A 139 1.95 -25.13 -7.97
CA ILE A 139 0.90 -24.36 -8.66
C ILE A 139 -0.49 -24.91 -8.37
N ALA A 140 -0.68 -26.23 -8.42
CA ALA A 140 -1.95 -26.86 -8.09
C ALA A 140 -2.36 -26.71 -6.61
N ALA A 141 -1.40 -26.47 -5.71
CA ALA A 141 -1.63 -26.17 -4.30
C ALA A 141 -1.93 -24.67 -4.05
N GLY A 142 -1.78 -23.81 -5.06
CA GLY A 142 -2.09 -22.38 -5.00
C GLY A 142 -0.88 -21.45 -5.02
N ASP A 143 0.34 -22.00 -4.95
CA ASP A 143 1.57 -21.20 -4.92
C ASP A 143 1.71 -20.37 -6.21
N GLN A 144 2.22 -19.14 -6.09
CA GLN A 144 2.51 -18.25 -7.22
C GLN A 144 4.01 -18.19 -7.51
N PRO A 145 4.41 -18.04 -8.79
CA PRO A 145 5.80 -17.77 -9.14
C PRO A 145 6.29 -16.47 -8.51
N PHE A 146 7.59 -16.40 -8.23
CA PHE A 146 8.20 -15.14 -7.80
C PHE A 146 8.31 -14.16 -8.99
N PRO A 147 7.80 -12.92 -8.86
CA PRO A 147 7.91 -11.86 -9.85
C PRO A 147 9.33 -11.65 -10.41
N SER A 148 9.46 -11.88 -11.72
CA SER A 148 10.71 -11.87 -12.46
C SER A 148 11.42 -10.51 -12.52
N ASP A 149 10.72 -9.42 -12.23
CA ASP A 149 11.26 -8.06 -12.19
C ASP A 149 11.98 -7.73 -10.88
N ARG A 150 11.81 -8.57 -9.83
CA ARG A 150 12.30 -8.36 -8.46
C ARG A 150 13.48 -9.24 -8.06
N TYR A 151 14.10 -9.94 -8.99
CA TYR A 151 15.37 -10.63 -8.76
C TYR A 151 16.31 -10.48 -9.95
N ARG A 152 17.57 -10.84 -9.73
CA ARG A 152 18.55 -11.07 -10.78
C ARG A 152 19.37 -12.30 -10.44
N CYS A 153 19.92 -12.96 -11.44
CA CYS A 153 20.88 -14.03 -11.25
C CYS A 153 22.30 -13.52 -11.55
N TYR A 154 23.30 -14.23 -11.06
CA TYR A 154 24.69 -13.95 -11.37
C TYR A 154 25.53 -15.23 -11.44
N LEU A 155 26.60 -15.19 -12.24
CA LEU A 155 27.64 -16.22 -12.30
C LEU A 155 29.01 -15.56 -12.08
N PRO A 156 29.79 -15.97 -11.06
CA PRO A 156 31.14 -15.46 -10.86
C PRO A 156 32.07 -15.79 -12.04
N LEU A 157 32.79 -14.80 -12.56
CA LEU A 157 33.77 -14.95 -13.65
C LEU A 157 35.19 -14.63 -13.16
N GLY A 158 36.18 -15.32 -13.72
CA GLY A 158 37.60 -15.10 -13.42
C GLY A 158 37.98 -15.41 -11.97
N GLY A 159 39.18 -15.00 -11.60
CA GLY A 159 39.69 -15.15 -10.23
C GLY A 159 39.60 -16.61 -9.75
N ALA A 160 38.88 -16.80 -8.64
CA ALA A 160 38.72 -18.10 -8.00
C ALA A 160 37.57 -18.95 -8.55
N SER A 161 36.68 -18.41 -9.40
CA SER A 161 35.55 -19.19 -9.92
C SER A 161 35.98 -20.22 -10.97
N GLY A 162 37.06 -19.95 -11.69
CA GLY A 162 37.51 -20.80 -12.80
C GLY A 162 36.72 -20.60 -14.10
N ASN A 163 35.60 -19.87 -14.07
CA ASN A 163 34.84 -19.48 -15.25
C ASN A 163 35.58 -18.40 -16.04
N GLY A 164 35.61 -18.50 -17.37
CA GLY A 164 36.38 -17.59 -18.21
C GLY A 164 35.83 -17.43 -19.63
N ALA A 165 36.70 -17.08 -20.58
CA ALA A 165 36.31 -16.95 -21.98
C ALA A 165 35.87 -18.30 -22.56
N GLY A 166 34.83 -18.27 -23.39
CA GLY A 166 34.21 -19.48 -23.95
C GLY A 166 32.73 -19.28 -24.22
N THR A 167 32.10 -20.32 -24.78
CA THR A 167 30.66 -20.34 -25.02
C THR A 167 29.94 -21.02 -23.86
N TYR A 168 28.92 -20.34 -23.34
CA TYR A 168 28.00 -20.78 -22.31
C TYR A 168 26.64 -21.03 -22.95
N TYR A 169 26.00 -22.14 -22.59
CA TYR A 169 24.68 -22.51 -23.09
C TYR A 169 23.69 -22.53 -21.93
N PHE A 170 22.80 -21.54 -21.90
CA PHE A 170 21.77 -21.35 -20.88
C PHE A 170 20.50 -22.06 -21.32
N LYS A 171 20.06 -23.04 -20.54
CA LYS A 171 18.82 -23.78 -20.79
C LYS A 171 17.73 -23.23 -19.91
N ILE A 172 16.70 -22.65 -20.53
CA ILE A 172 15.61 -21.96 -19.85
C ILE A 172 14.33 -22.77 -20.04
N HIS A 173 13.56 -22.95 -18.96
CA HIS A 173 12.31 -23.70 -18.94
C HIS A 173 11.26 -23.00 -18.07
N SER A 174 9.99 -23.32 -18.26
CA SER A 174 8.92 -22.99 -17.30
C SER A 174 9.01 -23.95 -16.11
N ALA A 175 9.35 -23.45 -14.91
CA ALA A 175 9.56 -24.30 -13.72
C ALA A 175 8.38 -25.25 -13.44
N SER A 176 7.14 -24.77 -13.59
CA SER A 176 5.94 -25.57 -13.41
C SER A 176 5.52 -26.42 -14.60
N GLY A 177 5.93 -26.06 -15.82
CA GLY A 177 5.39 -26.63 -17.06
C GLY A 177 3.88 -26.44 -17.21
N SER A 178 3.26 -25.54 -16.44
CA SER A 178 1.83 -25.27 -16.51
C SER A 178 1.52 -24.39 -17.73
N GLY A 179 0.41 -24.69 -18.41
CA GLY A 179 -0.01 -23.96 -19.61
C GLY A 179 -0.33 -22.47 -19.39
N GLY A 180 -0.36 -22.00 -18.14
CA GLY A 180 -0.42 -20.57 -17.82
C GLY A 180 0.89 -19.82 -18.02
N PHE A 181 2.04 -20.53 -17.98
CA PHE A 181 3.39 -19.97 -18.03
C PHE A 181 4.15 -20.39 -19.31
N VAL A 182 3.89 -21.60 -19.83
CA VAL A 182 4.45 -22.06 -21.11
C VAL A 182 3.94 -21.20 -22.27
N GLY A 183 4.82 -20.80 -23.18
CA GLY A 183 4.52 -19.95 -24.33
C GLY A 183 4.34 -18.46 -24.00
N LYS A 184 4.62 -18.04 -22.77
CA LYS A 184 4.57 -16.62 -22.36
C LYS A 184 5.90 -15.92 -22.67
N PRO A 185 5.86 -14.66 -23.13
CA PRO A 185 7.06 -13.95 -23.56
C PRO A 185 7.85 -13.37 -22.38
N TYR A 186 9.18 -13.42 -22.50
CA TYR A 186 10.13 -12.83 -21.56
C TYR A 186 11.31 -12.20 -22.33
N THR A 187 12.04 -11.30 -21.67
CA THR A 187 13.31 -10.76 -22.16
C THR A 187 14.43 -11.28 -21.29
N VAL A 188 15.51 -11.72 -21.93
CA VAL A 188 16.81 -12.00 -21.31
C VAL A 188 17.78 -10.85 -21.56
N MET A 189 18.52 -10.47 -20.53
CA MET A 189 19.61 -9.51 -20.58
C MET A 189 20.79 -10.05 -19.79
N MET A 190 21.96 -10.15 -20.43
CA MET A 190 23.20 -10.56 -19.77
C MET A 190 24.29 -9.52 -19.97
N TRP A 191 25.07 -9.22 -18.94
CA TRP A 191 26.13 -8.22 -18.98
C TRP A 191 27.21 -8.52 -17.93
N THR A 192 28.35 -7.82 -17.97
CA THR A 192 29.42 -7.97 -16.98
C THR A 192 29.75 -6.61 -16.35
N ASN A 193 30.69 -6.55 -15.39
CA ASN A 193 31.16 -5.25 -14.91
C ASN A 193 32.07 -4.54 -15.93
N THR A 194 32.48 -5.24 -17.00
CA THR A 194 33.32 -4.69 -18.09
C THR A 194 32.47 -4.28 -19.30
N VAL A 195 31.36 -4.97 -19.57
CA VAL A 195 30.43 -4.68 -20.66
C VAL A 195 29.05 -4.38 -20.08
N ASP A 196 28.64 -3.12 -20.16
CA ASP A 196 27.39 -2.62 -19.57
C ASP A 196 26.13 -3.13 -20.29
N ALA A 197 25.03 -3.21 -19.52
CA ALA A 197 23.70 -3.44 -20.05
C ALA A 197 23.16 -2.22 -20.83
N ASN A 198 22.99 -2.36 -22.16
CA ASN A 198 22.48 -1.27 -23.01
C ASN A 198 21.00 -1.47 -23.41
N TYR A 199 20.11 -0.92 -22.57
CA TYR A 199 18.66 -0.94 -22.80
C TYR A 199 18.19 -0.08 -24.01
N GLY A 200 19.04 0.81 -24.52
CA GLY A 200 18.73 1.65 -25.68
C GLY A 200 18.85 0.92 -27.02
N LEU A 201 19.49 -0.26 -27.05
CA LEU A 201 19.52 -1.09 -28.25
C LEU A 201 18.17 -1.78 -28.46
N ALA A 202 17.77 -1.89 -29.74
CA ALA A 202 16.62 -2.71 -30.12
C ALA A 202 16.92 -4.18 -29.78
N ALA A 203 15.96 -4.84 -29.14
CA ALA A 203 16.09 -6.26 -28.81
C ALA A 203 16.24 -7.11 -30.07
N THR A 204 16.99 -8.20 -29.96
CA THR A 204 16.90 -9.33 -30.90
C THR A 204 15.77 -10.25 -30.47
N ALA A 205 15.21 -11.02 -31.41
CA ALA A 205 14.17 -11.98 -31.13
C ALA A 205 14.67 -13.39 -31.43
N GLU A 206 14.13 -14.35 -30.71
CA GLU A 206 14.36 -15.78 -30.91
C GLU A 206 13.93 -16.31 -32.29
N SER A 207 14.43 -17.48 -32.64
CA SER A 207 14.05 -18.24 -33.81
C SER A 207 13.75 -19.69 -33.47
N GLU A 208 12.46 -20.01 -33.35
CA GLU A 208 11.99 -21.35 -33.00
C GLU A 208 12.09 -22.38 -34.15
N PRO A 209 12.35 -23.68 -33.86
CA PRO A 209 12.57 -24.24 -32.52
C PRO A 209 14.03 -24.07 -32.06
N ASN A 210 14.24 -23.71 -30.78
CA ASN A 210 15.56 -23.40 -30.23
C ASN A 210 15.96 -24.20 -28.98
N GLY A 211 15.41 -25.40 -28.77
CA GLY A 211 15.67 -26.23 -27.58
C GLY A 211 17.05 -26.89 -27.52
N GLY A 212 17.95 -26.52 -28.43
CA GLY A 212 19.36 -26.85 -28.32
C GLY A 212 19.71 -28.33 -28.43
N ALA A 213 20.88 -28.69 -27.90
CA ALA A 213 21.44 -30.03 -28.06
C ALA A 213 20.56 -31.14 -27.44
N ASP A 214 19.88 -30.86 -26.34
CA ASP A 214 19.00 -31.82 -25.65
C ASP A 214 17.75 -32.15 -26.48
N CYS A 215 17.30 -31.22 -27.31
CA CYS A 215 16.18 -31.39 -28.23
C CYS A 215 16.61 -31.72 -29.68
N GLY A 216 17.92 -31.73 -29.96
CA GLY A 216 18.45 -31.91 -31.32
C GLY A 216 18.15 -30.73 -32.24
N GLU A 217 17.96 -29.55 -31.65
CA GLU A 217 17.59 -28.29 -32.29
C GLU A 217 18.78 -27.31 -32.30
N ALA A 218 18.64 -26.19 -33.00
CA ALA A 218 19.64 -25.13 -32.93
C ALA A 218 19.52 -24.40 -31.57
N ASN A 219 20.57 -23.70 -31.15
CA ASN A 219 20.45 -22.68 -30.11
C ASN A 219 20.39 -21.29 -30.75
N ASP A 220 19.81 -20.35 -30.02
CA ASP A 220 19.84 -18.95 -30.37
C ASP A 220 21.04 -18.25 -29.74
N VAL A 221 21.69 -17.38 -30.50
CA VAL A 221 22.86 -16.64 -30.00
C VAL A 221 22.44 -15.33 -29.36
N ILE A 222 22.82 -15.13 -28.10
CA ILE A 222 22.64 -13.87 -27.39
C ILE A 222 23.91 -13.02 -27.46
N THR A 223 23.72 -11.70 -27.51
CA THR A 223 24.81 -10.73 -27.52
C THR A 223 24.92 -10.09 -26.14
N LEU A 224 26.11 -10.13 -25.54
CA LEU A 224 26.39 -9.49 -24.25
C LEU A 224 26.02 -8.00 -24.28
N GLY A 225 25.37 -7.53 -23.22
CA GLY A 225 24.94 -6.14 -23.07
C GLY A 225 23.73 -5.76 -23.93
N LYS A 226 23.02 -6.71 -24.56
CA LYS A 226 21.86 -6.46 -25.42
C LYS A 226 20.67 -7.35 -25.06
N ARG A 227 19.47 -6.78 -25.10
CA ARG A 227 18.20 -7.49 -24.85
C ARG A 227 17.92 -8.54 -25.92
N PHE A 228 17.39 -9.67 -25.47
CA PHE A 228 16.92 -10.77 -26.30
C PHE A 228 15.51 -11.15 -25.88
N ASP A 229 14.54 -11.02 -26.77
CA ASP A 229 13.14 -11.35 -26.54
C ASP A 229 12.87 -12.80 -26.97
N ALA A 230 12.28 -13.56 -26.06
CA ALA A 230 12.01 -14.98 -26.19
C ALA A 230 10.63 -15.35 -25.62
N ALA A 231 10.20 -16.59 -25.79
CA ALA A 231 9.02 -17.17 -25.20
C ALA A 231 9.27 -18.65 -24.95
N VAL A 232 8.99 -19.12 -23.72
CA VAL A 232 9.27 -20.52 -23.35
C VAL A 232 8.55 -21.47 -24.32
N ASP A 233 9.31 -22.28 -25.08
CA ASP A 233 8.77 -23.13 -26.13
C ASP A 233 7.63 -24.06 -25.63
N GLY A 234 6.62 -24.26 -26.47
CA GLY A 234 5.55 -25.27 -26.27
C GLY A 234 5.88 -26.66 -26.84
N GLY A 235 7.01 -26.81 -27.56
CA GLY A 235 7.53 -28.03 -28.16
C GLY A 235 8.31 -28.90 -27.18
N CYS A 236 9.64 -28.85 -27.21
CA CYS A 236 10.47 -29.59 -26.24
C CYS A 236 10.54 -28.91 -24.87
N GLY A 237 9.91 -27.73 -24.76
CA GLY A 237 9.74 -26.99 -23.52
C GLY A 237 10.94 -26.12 -23.14
N THR A 238 12.05 -26.20 -23.86
CA THR A 238 13.32 -25.56 -23.49
C THR A 238 13.69 -24.52 -24.52
N ASP A 239 14.20 -23.38 -24.06
CA ASP A 239 14.96 -22.45 -24.88
C ASP A 239 16.44 -22.62 -24.53
N GLU A 240 17.31 -22.90 -25.51
CA GLU A 240 18.76 -22.93 -25.31
C GLU A 240 19.41 -21.68 -25.94
N LEU A 241 19.95 -20.82 -25.08
CA LEU A 241 20.62 -19.57 -25.48
C LEU A 241 22.14 -19.70 -25.35
N ALA A 242 22.86 -19.40 -26.43
CA ALA A 242 24.32 -19.43 -26.47
C ALA A 242 24.92 -18.02 -26.32
N LEU A 243 25.74 -17.82 -25.29
CA LEU A 243 26.55 -16.62 -25.07
C LEU A 243 28.02 -16.96 -25.22
N THR A 244 28.75 -16.29 -26.10
CA THR A 244 30.21 -16.40 -26.16
C THR A 244 30.84 -15.19 -25.48
N LEU A 245 31.62 -15.44 -24.43
CA LEU A 245 32.43 -14.44 -23.76
C LEU A 245 33.86 -14.46 -24.30
N GLU A 246 34.33 -13.32 -24.76
CA GLU A 246 35.73 -13.10 -25.11
C GLU A 246 36.55 -12.71 -23.86
N ALA A 247 37.87 -12.88 -23.91
CA ALA A 247 38.73 -12.49 -22.79
C ALA A 247 38.72 -10.97 -22.48
N SER A 248 38.19 -10.15 -23.39
CA SER A 248 37.99 -8.70 -23.19
C SER A 248 36.67 -8.34 -22.53
N ASP A 249 35.74 -9.28 -22.42
CA ASP A 249 34.37 -9.01 -21.96
C ASP A 249 34.24 -9.02 -20.44
N PHE A 250 35.30 -9.42 -19.72
CA PHE A 250 35.32 -9.49 -18.27
C PHE A 250 36.75 -9.35 -17.73
N ASN A 251 36.87 -9.02 -16.45
CA ASN A 251 38.16 -9.02 -15.76
C ASN A 251 38.57 -10.43 -15.31
N ALA A 252 39.68 -10.94 -15.86
CA ALA A 252 40.20 -12.27 -15.53
C ALA A 252 40.62 -12.45 -14.05
N ASP A 253 40.91 -11.37 -13.33
CA ASP A 253 41.23 -11.43 -11.89
C ASP A 253 39.98 -11.56 -11.00
N GLY A 254 38.78 -11.31 -11.56
CA GLY A 254 37.49 -11.40 -10.87
C GLY A 254 36.46 -10.44 -11.47
N ASP A 255 35.32 -10.97 -11.91
CA ASP A 255 34.19 -10.26 -12.48
C ASP A 255 32.89 -11.07 -12.23
N THR A 256 31.77 -10.62 -12.79
CA THR A 256 30.47 -11.24 -12.64
C THR A 256 29.72 -11.16 -13.96
N LEU A 257 29.16 -12.28 -14.42
CA LEU A 257 28.11 -12.26 -15.41
C LEU A 257 26.79 -12.04 -14.68
N TRP A 258 26.17 -10.90 -14.93
CA TRP A 258 24.83 -10.59 -14.45
C TRP A 258 23.80 -11.06 -15.44
N ILE A 259 22.72 -11.64 -14.95
CA ILE A 259 21.65 -12.22 -15.77
C ILE A 259 20.31 -11.68 -15.24
N ARG A 260 19.50 -11.11 -16.13
CA ARG A 260 18.13 -10.71 -15.82
C ARG A 260 17.18 -11.32 -16.83
N MET A 261 16.15 -11.99 -16.34
CA MET A 261 15.07 -12.54 -17.14
C MET A 261 13.77 -11.96 -16.61
N TYR A 262 13.01 -11.22 -17.43
CA TYR A 262 11.78 -10.58 -16.98
C TYR A 262 10.67 -10.65 -18.01
N ASN A 263 9.44 -10.80 -17.53
CA ASN A 263 8.23 -10.89 -18.34
C ASN A 263 7.97 -9.60 -19.14
N THR A 264 7.53 -9.71 -20.41
CA THR A 264 7.27 -8.57 -21.31
C THR A 264 5.81 -8.40 -21.73
N GLY A 265 4.91 -9.25 -21.23
CA GLY A 265 3.49 -9.16 -21.52
C GLY A 265 2.82 -7.88 -21.00
N SER A 266 1.62 -7.62 -21.49
CA SER A 266 0.92 -6.33 -21.36
C SER A 266 0.29 -6.04 -19.98
N GLY A 267 0.32 -6.96 -19.00
CA GLY A 267 -0.05 -6.62 -17.63
C GLY A 267 -0.07 -7.75 -16.59
N GLY A 268 0.28 -7.39 -15.34
CA GLY A 268 -0.01 -8.15 -14.11
C GLY A 268 0.50 -9.60 -14.02
N LEU A 269 0.17 -10.29 -12.91
CA LEU A 269 0.54 -11.69 -12.67
C LEU A 269 0.04 -12.68 -13.77
N GLY A 270 -0.93 -12.29 -14.61
CA GLY A 270 -1.54 -13.14 -15.65
C GLY A 270 -0.75 -13.28 -16.97
N ASP A 271 0.28 -12.45 -17.16
CA ASP A 271 1.23 -12.53 -18.28
C ASP A 271 2.64 -12.95 -17.84
N MET A 272 2.77 -13.43 -16.60
CA MET A 272 4.04 -13.96 -16.11
C MET A 272 4.32 -15.33 -16.72
N THR A 273 5.58 -15.61 -17.04
CA THR A 273 6.17 -16.96 -17.02
C THR A 273 6.92 -17.17 -15.70
N ASP A 274 7.07 -18.42 -15.32
CA ASP A 274 7.90 -18.91 -14.21
C ASP A 274 9.23 -19.46 -14.73
N HIS A 275 9.83 -18.72 -15.67
CA HIS A 275 11.10 -19.10 -16.28
C HIS A 275 12.20 -19.28 -15.22
N PHE A 276 13.05 -20.28 -15.44
CA PHE A 276 14.27 -20.48 -14.67
C PHE A 276 15.36 -21.12 -15.54
N ILE A 277 16.63 -20.89 -15.17
CA ILE A 277 17.77 -21.55 -15.81
C ILE A 277 17.95 -22.90 -15.13
N TYR A 278 17.51 -23.97 -15.81
CA TYR A 278 17.57 -25.33 -15.25
C TYR A 278 18.88 -26.06 -15.59
N GLY A 279 19.68 -25.49 -16.51
CA GLY A 279 20.99 -26.00 -16.88
C GLY A 279 21.87 -24.90 -17.47
N LEU A 280 23.17 -24.95 -17.21
CA LEU A 280 24.15 -24.01 -17.72
C LEU A 280 25.41 -24.77 -18.13
N TRP A 281 25.54 -25.10 -19.41
CA TRP A 281 26.72 -25.81 -19.90
C TRP A 281 27.86 -24.84 -20.22
N SER A 282 29.01 -25.03 -19.59
CA SER A 282 30.25 -24.31 -19.94
C SER A 282 31.02 -25.10 -20.99
N GLY A 283 31.14 -24.55 -22.21
CA GLY A 283 31.93 -25.17 -23.26
C GLY A 283 33.43 -25.28 -22.92
N ALA A 284 33.94 -24.39 -22.07
CA ALA A 284 35.33 -24.39 -21.64
C ALA A 284 35.61 -25.45 -20.55
N ALA A 285 34.69 -25.60 -19.58
CA ALA A 285 34.80 -26.60 -18.52
C ALA A 285 34.34 -27.99 -18.97
N ALA A 286 33.52 -28.06 -20.02
CA ALA A 286 32.87 -29.28 -20.51
C ALA A 286 32.03 -29.97 -19.42
N GLU A 287 31.32 -29.17 -18.63
CA GLU A 287 30.39 -29.61 -17.58
C GLU A 287 29.22 -28.62 -17.43
N ASP A 288 28.17 -29.08 -16.74
CA ASP A 288 27.05 -28.25 -16.32
C ASP A 288 27.41 -27.57 -15.00
N ILE A 289 27.35 -26.24 -14.99
CA ILE A 289 27.72 -25.37 -13.88
C ILE A 289 26.51 -24.58 -13.35
N GLN A 290 25.29 -25.06 -13.58
CA GLN A 290 24.06 -24.39 -13.11
C GLN A 290 24.07 -24.13 -11.60
N ASP A 291 24.63 -25.05 -10.81
CA ASP A 291 24.80 -24.92 -9.35
C ASP A 291 25.69 -23.73 -8.92
N GLU A 292 26.39 -23.07 -9.87
CA GLU A 292 27.19 -21.87 -9.61
C GLU A 292 26.42 -20.56 -9.79
N ILE A 293 25.16 -20.61 -10.28
CA ILE A 293 24.31 -19.44 -10.45
C ILE A 293 23.77 -19.01 -9.08
N GLY A 294 24.07 -17.79 -8.67
CA GLY A 294 23.46 -17.17 -7.49
C GLY A 294 22.25 -16.30 -7.84
N TYR A 295 21.32 -16.16 -6.90
CA TYR A 295 20.15 -15.27 -7.02
C TYR A 295 20.26 -14.11 -6.03
N GLN A 296 19.88 -12.91 -6.47
CA GLN A 296 19.86 -11.72 -5.63
C GLN A 296 18.53 -11.00 -5.65
N THR A 297 18.16 -10.46 -4.49
CA THR A 297 17.06 -9.51 -4.30
C THR A 297 17.60 -8.18 -3.77
N ALA A 298 16.90 -7.08 -4.04
CA ALA A 298 17.26 -5.75 -3.57
C ALA A 298 16.67 -5.46 -2.18
N THR A 299 16.99 -6.31 -1.21
CA THR A 299 16.37 -6.37 0.13
C THR A 299 17.29 -5.96 1.27
N ASN A 300 18.53 -5.57 0.99
CA ASN A 300 19.49 -5.22 2.02
C ASN A 300 19.41 -3.73 2.37
N TYR A 301 18.94 -3.43 3.58
CA TYR A 301 18.82 -2.05 4.08
C TYR A 301 19.96 -1.66 5.04
N GLY A 302 21.10 -2.34 5.00
CA GLY A 302 22.26 -2.04 5.85
C GLY A 302 22.99 -0.74 5.52
N ASN A 303 22.74 -0.17 4.34
CA ASN A 303 23.39 1.05 3.86
C ASN A 303 22.42 2.22 3.66
N VAL A 304 21.22 2.17 4.26
CA VAL A 304 20.31 3.32 4.27
C VAL A 304 20.93 4.47 5.06
N GLN A 305 20.56 5.70 4.73
CA GLN A 305 21.29 6.88 5.18
C GLN A 305 21.04 7.19 6.66
N SER A 306 19.84 6.89 7.16
CA SER A 306 19.52 7.01 8.58
C SER A 306 20.32 6.05 9.47
N GLY A 307 20.86 4.97 8.88
CA GLY A 307 21.50 3.87 9.61
C GLY A 307 20.54 3.10 10.55
N GLN A 308 19.23 3.25 10.38
CA GLN A 308 18.19 2.65 11.23
C GLN A 308 17.24 1.76 10.42
N GLY A 309 16.52 0.88 11.11
CA GLY A 309 15.56 -0.03 10.49
C GLY A 309 16.20 -1.04 9.54
N TYR A 310 17.29 -1.69 9.98
CA TYR A 310 17.95 -2.73 9.19
C TYR A 310 17.00 -3.90 8.91
N MET A 311 16.94 -4.29 7.64
CA MET A 311 16.30 -5.51 7.17
C MET A 311 17.20 -6.12 6.09
N ASP A 312 17.15 -7.44 5.95
CA ASP A 312 17.78 -8.20 4.87
C ASP A 312 16.79 -9.20 4.28
N HIS A 313 17.24 -10.04 3.35
CA HIS A 313 16.41 -11.02 2.66
C HIS A 313 15.62 -11.96 3.59
N THR A 314 16.01 -12.12 4.86
CA THR A 314 15.27 -12.94 5.82
C THR A 314 13.98 -12.28 6.31
N ASN A 315 13.85 -10.96 6.14
CA ASN A 315 12.66 -10.19 6.49
C ASN A 315 11.58 -10.19 5.40
N PHE A 316 11.85 -10.72 4.20
CA PHE A 316 10.95 -10.60 3.04
C PHE A 316 10.56 -11.97 2.49
N LYS A 317 9.30 -12.14 2.11
CA LYS A 317 8.84 -13.42 1.55
C LYS A 317 9.30 -13.59 0.08
N PRO A 318 9.73 -14.79 -0.31
CA PRO A 318 9.98 -15.97 0.52
C PRO A 318 11.31 -15.87 1.28
N ASN A 319 11.28 -16.18 2.57
CA ASN A 319 12.44 -16.20 3.48
C ASN A 319 12.68 -17.58 4.13
N GLY A 320 11.95 -18.60 3.69
CA GLY A 320 11.93 -19.95 4.29
C GLY A 320 10.78 -20.19 5.28
N ALA A 321 10.05 -19.15 5.68
CA ALA A 321 8.76 -19.30 6.35
C ALA A 321 7.68 -19.78 5.36
N PRO A 322 6.58 -20.41 5.83
CA PRO A 322 5.47 -20.80 4.97
C PRO A 322 4.87 -19.60 4.23
N THR A 323 4.79 -19.69 2.90
CA THR A 323 4.17 -18.71 2.01
C THR A 323 3.65 -19.43 0.77
N GLN A 324 2.64 -18.88 0.13
CA GLN A 324 2.15 -19.22 -1.21
C GLN A 324 2.38 -18.08 -2.21
N LEU A 325 2.81 -16.90 -1.75
CA LEU A 325 2.85 -15.66 -2.54
C LEU A 325 1.49 -15.35 -3.20
N ALA A 326 0.40 -15.72 -2.53
CA ALA A 326 -0.94 -15.76 -3.10
C ALA A 326 -2.00 -15.20 -2.13
N GLY A 327 -3.11 -14.73 -2.69
CA GLY A 327 -4.21 -14.16 -1.89
C GLY A 327 -3.84 -12.82 -1.24
N ASP A 328 -4.77 -12.26 -0.48
CA ASP A 328 -4.64 -10.88 0.00
C ASP A 328 -3.49 -10.70 0.99
N LEU A 329 -3.31 -11.63 1.94
CA LEU A 329 -2.34 -11.53 3.05
C LEU A 329 -0.88 -11.90 2.70
N ASP A 330 -0.67 -12.48 1.53
CA ASP A 330 0.61 -13.11 1.18
C ASP A 330 1.02 -12.87 -0.28
N GLY A 331 0.11 -12.35 -1.11
CA GLY A 331 0.39 -11.95 -2.48
C GLY A 331 1.35 -10.77 -2.55
N MET A 332 2.36 -10.88 -3.42
CA MET A 332 3.36 -9.82 -3.61
C MET A 332 2.85 -8.70 -4.54
N PHE A 333 1.75 -8.03 -4.17
CA PHE A 333 1.06 -7.04 -5.02
C PHE A 333 1.87 -5.76 -5.30
N PHE A 334 2.79 -5.38 -4.41
CA PHE A 334 3.50 -4.11 -4.44
C PHE A 334 5.00 -4.28 -4.72
N PHE A 335 5.87 -4.15 -3.72
CA PHE A 335 7.33 -4.30 -3.82
C PHE A 335 7.79 -5.60 -3.16
N TYR A 336 8.88 -5.62 -2.38
CA TYR A 336 9.24 -6.79 -1.59
C TYR A 336 8.33 -6.87 -0.37
N ASP A 337 7.59 -7.99 -0.25
CA ASP A 337 6.63 -8.22 0.84
C ASP A 337 7.37 -8.50 2.14
N VAL A 338 7.20 -7.63 3.13
CA VAL A 338 7.76 -7.80 4.46
C VAL A 338 7.00 -8.93 5.15
N ASP A 339 7.71 -9.86 5.79
CA ASP A 339 7.09 -10.87 6.63
C ASP A 339 6.95 -10.36 8.07
N GLN A 340 5.73 -9.95 8.43
CA GLN A 340 5.41 -9.45 9.77
C GLN A 340 5.41 -10.53 10.85
N ASN A 341 5.60 -11.81 10.49
CA ASN A 341 5.81 -12.89 11.46
C ASN A 341 7.27 -13.00 11.91
N VAL A 342 8.21 -12.39 11.19
CA VAL A 342 9.62 -12.37 11.58
C VAL A 342 9.82 -11.32 12.67
N ALA A 343 10.37 -11.74 13.82
CA ALA A 343 10.55 -10.87 14.98
C ALA A 343 11.34 -9.59 14.65
N SER A 344 12.43 -9.68 13.90
CA SER A 344 13.20 -8.49 13.49
C SER A 344 12.44 -7.57 12.54
N SER A 345 11.49 -8.08 11.75
CA SER A 345 10.59 -7.22 10.97
C SER A 345 9.67 -6.43 11.89
N ARG A 346 9.08 -7.10 12.89
CA ARG A 346 8.21 -6.45 13.89
C ARG A 346 8.95 -5.39 14.67
N ASP A 347 10.14 -5.70 15.17
CA ASP A 347 10.98 -4.77 15.93
C ASP A 347 11.22 -3.47 15.13
N VAL A 348 11.63 -3.58 13.86
CA VAL A 348 11.89 -2.40 13.01
C VAL A 348 10.63 -1.54 12.82
N LEU A 349 9.49 -2.17 12.57
CA LEU A 349 8.24 -1.47 12.31
C LEU A 349 7.68 -0.83 13.59
N PHE A 350 7.75 -1.55 14.73
CA PHE A 350 7.31 -1.05 16.04
C PHE A 350 8.18 0.12 16.50
N ASP A 351 9.50 -0.03 16.40
CA ASP A 351 10.46 1.04 16.70
C ASP A 351 10.20 2.27 15.83
N ASN A 352 9.83 2.09 14.55
CA ASN A 352 9.51 3.21 13.67
C ASN A 352 8.22 3.92 14.09
N THR A 353 7.19 3.19 14.51
CA THR A 353 5.95 3.78 15.03
C THR A 353 6.20 4.57 16.31
N VAL A 354 6.98 4.00 17.24
CA VAL A 354 7.39 4.66 18.50
C VAL A 354 8.24 5.91 18.21
N TRP A 355 9.15 5.84 17.24
CA TRP A 355 9.98 6.97 16.82
C TRP A 355 9.14 8.11 16.22
N ASN A 356 8.16 7.82 15.38
CA ASN A 356 7.22 8.82 14.86
C ASN A 356 6.48 9.54 16.01
N TRP A 357 6.09 8.82 17.06
CA TRP A 357 5.44 9.43 18.22
C TRP A 357 6.39 10.32 19.04
N ASN A 358 7.56 9.78 19.40
CA ASN A 358 8.49 10.41 20.35
C ASN A 358 9.35 11.50 19.71
N GLU A 359 9.91 11.24 18.53
CA GLU A 359 10.92 12.09 17.90
C GLU A 359 10.33 13.01 16.84
N VAL A 360 9.23 12.62 16.18
CA VAL A 360 8.59 13.45 15.14
C VAL A 360 7.44 14.28 15.71
N GLY A 361 6.75 13.80 16.74
CA GLY A 361 5.61 14.50 17.35
C GLY A 361 4.25 14.14 16.73
N ILE A 362 4.19 13.00 16.02
CA ILE A 362 2.95 12.44 15.47
C ILE A 362 2.00 12.03 16.60
N ARG A 363 0.69 12.19 16.40
CA ARG A 363 -0.36 11.89 17.40
C ARG A 363 -1.50 11.02 16.87
N GLY A 364 -1.31 10.41 15.71
CA GLY A 364 -2.17 9.37 15.16
C GLY A 364 -1.52 8.67 13.97
N PHE A 365 -2.09 7.54 13.56
CA PHE A 365 -1.55 6.71 12.48
C PHE A 365 -2.66 6.32 11.50
N ARG A 366 -2.44 6.58 10.20
CA ARG A 366 -3.14 5.93 9.11
C ARG A 366 -2.23 4.80 8.64
N VAL A 367 -2.74 3.57 8.62
CA VAL A 367 -1.93 2.41 8.23
C VAL A 367 -2.38 1.95 6.84
N ASP A 368 -1.45 2.00 5.91
CA ASP A 368 -1.60 1.61 4.51
C ASP A 368 -1.83 0.10 4.38
N ALA A 369 -2.67 -0.30 3.41
CA ALA A 369 -2.72 -1.69 2.94
C ALA A 369 -2.93 -2.76 4.03
N VAL A 370 -3.68 -2.48 5.11
CA VAL A 370 -3.84 -3.40 6.27
C VAL A 370 -4.53 -4.73 5.95
N LYS A 371 -5.13 -4.84 4.76
CA LYS A 371 -5.68 -6.09 4.23
C LYS A 371 -4.59 -7.08 3.80
N HIS A 372 -3.35 -6.61 3.65
CA HIS A 372 -2.26 -7.35 3.02
C HIS A 372 -1.21 -7.89 3.98
N PHE A 373 -1.42 -7.73 5.28
CA PHE A 373 -0.62 -8.38 6.32
C PHE A 373 -1.49 -8.83 7.51
N PRO A 374 -1.00 -9.75 8.35
CA PRO A 374 -1.78 -10.33 9.44
C PRO A 374 -2.34 -9.31 10.44
N ALA A 375 -3.59 -9.51 10.89
CA ALA A 375 -4.24 -8.65 11.86
C ALA A 375 -3.61 -8.73 13.27
N ASP A 376 -2.93 -9.83 13.60
CA ASP A 376 -2.21 -9.99 14.88
C ASP A 376 -1.01 -9.05 14.98
N PHE A 377 -0.34 -8.74 13.87
CA PHE A 377 0.69 -7.70 13.83
C PHE A 377 0.14 -6.34 14.28
N MET A 378 -1.07 -5.98 13.83
CA MET A 378 -1.72 -4.74 14.27
C MET A 378 -2.11 -4.78 15.75
N GLY A 379 -2.67 -5.90 16.22
CA GLY A 379 -3.03 -6.06 17.64
C GLY A 379 -1.81 -5.89 18.54
N ASP A 380 -0.75 -6.64 18.27
CA ASP A 380 0.50 -6.59 19.03
C ASP A 380 1.21 -5.23 18.92
N LEU A 381 1.12 -4.54 17.77
CA LEU A 381 1.64 -3.18 17.63
C LEU A 381 0.92 -2.24 18.61
N LEU A 382 -0.40 -2.33 18.70
CA LEU A 382 -1.19 -1.48 19.58
C LEU A 382 -0.93 -1.78 21.06
N ASP A 383 -0.79 -3.05 21.41
CA ASP A 383 -0.37 -3.45 22.77
C ASP A 383 1.03 -2.91 23.08
N HIS A 384 1.97 -3.06 22.14
CA HIS A 384 3.32 -2.50 22.29
C HIS A 384 3.31 -0.99 22.51
N LEU A 385 2.48 -0.24 21.79
CA LEU A 385 2.32 1.19 22.00
C LEU A 385 1.76 1.50 23.40
N HIS A 386 0.67 0.82 23.80
CA HIS A 386 0.04 1.03 25.10
C HIS A 386 0.99 0.72 26.27
N ASP A 387 1.72 -0.39 26.20
CA ASP A 387 2.72 -0.81 27.17
C ASP A 387 3.85 0.22 27.34
N ASN A 388 4.13 0.99 26.28
CA ASN A 388 5.10 2.08 26.29
C ASN A 388 4.47 3.45 26.63
N GLY A 389 3.22 3.48 27.09
CA GLY A 389 2.50 4.69 27.48
C GLY A 389 2.10 5.58 26.29
N ILE A 390 1.93 4.99 25.12
CA ILE A 390 1.54 5.67 23.89
C ILE A 390 0.12 5.24 23.53
N ASP A 391 -0.83 6.18 23.69
CA ASP A 391 -2.25 5.97 23.39
C ASP A 391 -2.72 6.93 22.28
N PRO A 392 -2.55 6.59 20.99
CA PRO A 392 -2.94 7.47 19.90
C PRO A 392 -4.45 7.63 19.84
N GLY A 393 -4.92 8.88 19.71
CA GLY A 393 -6.36 9.17 19.59
C GLY A 393 -6.97 8.69 18.25
N MET A 394 -6.12 8.53 17.23
CA MET A 394 -6.49 8.08 15.89
C MET A 394 -5.53 6.98 15.43
N VAL A 395 -6.04 5.77 15.25
CA VAL A 395 -5.39 4.71 14.47
C VAL A 395 -6.42 4.20 13.46
N VAL A 396 -6.17 4.35 12.17
CA VAL A 396 -7.11 3.95 11.11
C VAL A 396 -6.40 3.11 10.05
N GLY A 397 -6.91 1.90 9.82
CA GLY A 397 -6.45 1.02 8.76
C GLY A 397 -7.16 1.28 7.42
N GLU A 398 -6.41 1.18 6.33
CA GLU A 398 -6.95 1.12 4.98
C GLU A 398 -7.18 -0.35 4.53
N ALA A 399 -8.29 -0.94 4.95
CA ALA A 399 -8.73 -2.22 4.42
C ALA A 399 -9.57 -1.98 3.16
N TYR A 400 -8.95 -1.92 1.97
CA TYR A 400 -9.67 -1.63 0.72
C TYR A 400 -10.63 -2.79 0.36
N ASP A 401 -11.88 -2.70 0.80
CA ASP A 401 -12.95 -3.64 0.51
C ASP A 401 -14.33 -2.98 0.62
N PHE A 402 -15.23 -3.26 -0.32
CA PHE A 402 -16.57 -2.67 -0.32
C PHE A 402 -17.60 -3.47 0.50
N SER A 403 -17.19 -4.57 1.13
CA SER A 403 -18.03 -5.36 2.03
C SER A 403 -17.95 -4.83 3.47
N ALA A 404 -19.03 -4.22 3.95
CA ALA A 404 -19.13 -3.76 5.34
C ALA A 404 -18.86 -4.87 6.36
N GLY A 405 -19.28 -6.11 6.06
CA GLY A 405 -19.02 -7.26 6.91
C GLY A 405 -17.54 -7.66 6.96
N TYR A 406 -16.81 -7.48 5.85
CA TYR A 406 -15.36 -7.69 5.82
C TYR A 406 -14.63 -6.63 6.64
N LEU A 407 -14.95 -5.35 6.43
CA LEU A 407 -14.34 -4.24 7.18
C LEU A 407 -14.54 -4.39 8.70
N ASN A 408 -15.76 -4.73 9.12
CA ASN A 408 -16.06 -5.01 10.52
C ASN A 408 -15.37 -6.30 11.01
N GLY A 409 -15.23 -7.31 10.16
CA GLY A 409 -14.48 -8.53 10.45
C GLY A 409 -13.02 -8.26 10.75
N TRP A 410 -12.34 -7.48 9.92
CA TRP A 410 -10.94 -7.08 10.13
C TRP A 410 -10.75 -6.35 11.46
N LEU A 411 -11.66 -5.44 11.82
CA LEU A 411 -11.63 -4.77 13.13
C LEU A 411 -11.72 -5.78 14.29
N ASN A 412 -12.68 -6.72 14.23
CA ASN A 412 -12.82 -7.74 15.27
C ASN A 412 -11.57 -8.63 15.36
N ASP A 413 -10.93 -8.93 14.23
CA ASP A 413 -9.71 -9.72 14.20
C ASP A 413 -8.57 -8.98 14.90
N VAL A 414 -8.33 -7.69 14.57
CA VAL A 414 -7.31 -6.87 15.27
C VAL A 414 -7.60 -6.79 16.77
N GLU A 415 -8.84 -6.46 17.15
CA GLU A 415 -9.22 -6.41 18.56
C GLU A 415 -9.05 -7.77 19.25
N SER A 416 -9.23 -8.90 18.55
CA SER A 416 -9.05 -10.22 19.18
C SER A 416 -7.61 -10.48 19.65
N TYR A 417 -6.63 -9.76 19.08
CA TYR A 417 -5.22 -9.84 19.45
C TYR A 417 -4.77 -8.76 20.43
N MET A 418 -5.58 -7.72 20.68
CA MET A 418 -5.25 -6.68 21.66
C MET A 418 -5.57 -7.12 23.09
N ASP A 419 -4.79 -6.67 24.06
CA ASP A 419 -5.08 -6.78 25.48
C ASP A 419 -6.28 -5.89 25.91
N ASP A 420 -6.93 -6.24 27.02
CA ASP A 420 -8.16 -5.59 27.48
C ASP A 420 -7.97 -4.12 27.89
N ASP A 421 -6.79 -3.77 28.42
CA ASP A 421 -6.41 -2.40 28.74
C ASP A 421 -6.09 -1.60 27.48
N THR A 422 -5.38 -2.19 26.51
CA THR A 422 -5.16 -1.58 25.19
C THR A 422 -6.49 -1.26 24.49
N LYS A 423 -7.45 -2.19 24.46
CA LYS A 423 -8.81 -1.94 23.91
C LYS A 423 -9.53 -0.78 24.60
N SER A 424 -9.26 -0.60 25.89
CA SER A 424 -9.86 0.47 26.68
C SER A 424 -9.18 1.82 26.44
N ALA A 425 -7.93 1.84 25.98
CA ALA A 425 -7.11 3.03 25.78
C ALA A 425 -7.05 3.49 24.31
N ILE A 426 -6.98 2.56 23.37
CA ILE A 426 -6.78 2.82 21.94
C ILE A 426 -7.97 2.27 21.15
N SER A 427 -8.66 3.15 20.43
CA SER A 427 -9.70 2.75 19.48
C SER A 427 -9.12 2.56 18.09
N VAL A 428 -8.90 1.30 17.69
CA VAL A 428 -8.59 0.98 16.29
C VAL A 428 -9.79 1.26 15.39
N ARG A 429 -9.53 1.83 14.21
CA ARG A 429 -10.55 2.21 13.23
C ARG A 429 -10.21 1.66 11.85
N VAL A 430 -11.20 1.67 10.96
CA VAL A 430 -11.02 1.37 9.53
C VAL A 430 -11.77 2.40 8.69
N PHE A 431 -11.28 2.69 7.49
CA PHE A 431 -12.03 3.50 6.52
C PHE A 431 -13.27 2.76 6.02
N ASP A 432 -14.43 3.43 6.02
CA ASP A 432 -15.70 2.84 5.57
C ASP A 432 -15.87 2.90 4.04
N PHE A 433 -15.10 2.06 3.34
CA PHE A 433 -15.19 1.92 1.89
C PHE A 433 -16.59 1.48 1.43
N ALA A 434 -17.30 0.67 2.24
CA ALA A 434 -18.65 0.22 1.94
C ALA A 434 -19.66 1.38 1.93
N LEU A 435 -19.61 2.27 2.94
CA LEU A 435 -20.43 3.48 2.94
C LEU A 435 -20.04 4.40 1.78
N ARG A 436 -18.74 4.62 1.57
CA ARG A 436 -18.25 5.44 0.47
C ARG A 436 -18.79 4.97 -0.88
N ASN A 437 -18.77 3.67 -1.15
CA ASN A 437 -19.31 3.08 -2.38
C ASN A 437 -20.82 3.33 -2.51
N ALA A 438 -21.58 3.23 -1.43
CA ALA A 438 -23.01 3.56 -1.46
C ALA A 438 -23.27 5.06 -1.72
N LEU A 439 -22.40 5.94 -1.24
CA LEU A 439 -22.47 7.39 -1.50
C LEU A 439 -22.10 7.72 -2.95
N GLU A 440 -21.08 7.08 -3.51
CA GLU A 440 -20.71 7.19 -4.93
C GLU A 440 -21.89 6.78 -5.83
N GLN A 441 -22.47 5.59 -5.60
CA GLN A 441 -23.63 5.13 -6.37
C GLN A 441 -24.83 6.07 -6.22
N ALA A 442 -25.06 6.63 -5.02
CA ALA A 442 -26.14 7.58 -4.79
C ALA A 442 -25.98 8.90 -5.54
N SER A 443 -24.74 9.37 -5.71
CA SER A 443 -24.42 10.61 -6.41
C SER A 443 -24.29 10.42 -7.92
N ASP A 444 -23.76 9.29 -8.38
CA ASP A 444 -23.29 9.15 -9.77
C ASP A 444 -24.04 8.11 -10.60
N ALA A 445 -24.69 7.13 -9.98
CA ALA A 445 -25.37 6.06 -10.71
C ALA A 445 -26.85 6.40 -10.98
N PHE A 446 -27.18 6.64 -12.25
CA PHE A 446 -28.55 6.88 -12.67
C PHE A 446 -29.48 5.71 -12.28
N GLY A 447 -30.55 6.03 -11.54
CA GLY A 447 -31.56 5.06 -11.13
C GLY A 447 -31.21 4.27 -9.86
N TYR A 448 -30.09 4.57 -9.20
CA TYR A 448 -29.80 4.04 -7.87
C TYR A 448 -30.87 4.47 -6.86
N ASP A 449 -31.25 3.54 -5.98
CA ASP A 449 -32.19 3.82 -4.90
C ASP A 449 -31.43 4.35 -3.68
N VAL A 450 -31.45 5.66 -3.48
CA VAL A 450 -30.61 6.33 -2.45
C VAL A 450 -30.91 5.88 -1.02
N ARG A 451 -32.05 5.20 -0.79
CA ARG A 451 -32.39 4.60 0.52
C ARG A 451 -31.45 3.48 0.92
N ASN A 452 -30.73 2.90 -0.03
CA ASN A 452 -29.71 1.88 0.22
C ASN A 452 -28.57 2.43 1.09
N VAL A 453 -28.27 3.74 1.03
CA VAL A 453 -27.25 4.37 1.89
C VAL A 453 -27.54 4.13 3.38
N PHE A 454 -28.81 4.15 3.79
CA PHE A 454 -29.21 3.93 5.19
C PHE A 454 -29.02 2.49 5.70
N ASN A 455 -28.66 1.55 4.84
CA ASN A 455 -28.39 0.15 5.18
C ASN A 455 -27.00 -0.27 4.69
N SER A 456 -26.14 0.71 4.42
CA SER A 456 -24.77 0.51 3.93
C SER A 456 -23.76 0.89 5.02
N GLY A 457 -22.49 0.60 4.76
CA GLY A 457 -21.41 0.91 5.69
C GLY A 457 -21.34 -0.01 6.90
N ILE A 458 -20.32 0.20 7.71
CA ILE A 458 -20.01 -0.63 8.89
C ILE A 458 -21.12 -0.51 9.93
N VAL A 459 -21.55 0.71 10.22
CA VAL A 459 -22.51 0.98 11.32
C VAL A 459 -23.90 0.46 10.99
N ASP A 460 -24.49 0.90 9.89
CA ASP A 460 -25.88 0.55 9.55
C ASP A 460 -26.01 -0.76 8.75
N GLY A 461 -25.01 -1.10 7.93
CA GLY A 461 -25.02 -2.30 7.09
C GLY A 461 -24.48 -3.55 7.78
N ALA A 462 -23.48 -3.42 8.66
CA ALA A 462 -22.87 -4.56 9.36
C ALA A 462 -23.14 -4.59 10.87
N GLY A 463 -23.81 -3.58 11.44
CA GLY A 463 -24.08 -3.49 12.87
C GLY A 463 -22.83 -3.20 13.72
N GLY A 464 -21.79 -2.66 13.11
CA GLY A 464 -20.58 -2.19 13.78
C GLY A 464 -20.81 -0.86 14.52
N SER A 465 -19.72 -0.26 14.99
CA SER A 465 -19.75 0.94 15.83
C SER A 465 -19.00 2.10 15.18
N GLY A 466 -19.60 3.30 15.19
CA GLY A 466 -18.95 4.51 14.67
C GLY A 466 -17.65 4.88 15.41
N PHE A 467 -17.44 4.39 16.64
CA PHE A 467 -16.16 4.59 17.35
C PHE A 467 -14.97 3.94 16.62
N HIS A 468 -15.22 2.90 15.82
CA HIS A 468 -14.21 2.15 15.06
C HIS A 468 -14.21 2.51 13.56
N THR A 469 -14.83 3.62 13.18
CA THR A 469 -15.06 3.95 11.78
C THR A 469 -14.57 5.35 11.43
N VAL A 470 -13.89 5.45 10.30
CA VAL A 470 -13.61 6.71 9.62
C VAL A 470 -14.38 6.74 8.29
N THR A 471 -15.28 7.70 8.13
CA THR A 471 -16.08 7.85 6.91
C THR A 471 -15.45 8.89 5.97
N PHE A 472 -15.57 8.71 4.66
CA PHE A 472 -15.01 9.64 3.68
C PHE A 472 -15.82 9.59 2.37
N VAL A 473 -15.63 10.60 1.51
CA VAL A 473 -16.28 10.67 0.18
C VAL A 473 -15.29 10.27 -0.92
N ASN A 474 -14.13 10.93 -0.95
CA ASN A 474 -13.03 10.67 -1.87
C ASN A 474 -11.70 10.57 -1.11
N ASN A 475 -10.69 9.98 -1.75
CA ASN A 475 -9.32 9.93 -1.26
C ASN A 475 -8.35 9.98 -2.46
N HIS A 476 -7.06 9.72 -2.22
CA HIS A 476 -6.04 9.77 -3.28
C HIS A 476 -6.06 8.57 -4.25
N ASP A 477 -6.75 7.49 -3.93
CA ASP A 477 -6.84 6.28 -4.76
C ASP A 477 -8.01 6.30 -5.72
N PHE A 478 -9.13 6.93 -5.35
CA PHE A 478 -10.23 7.20 -6.27
C PHE A 478 -9.91 8.40 -7.17
N ARG A 479 -8.93 8.24 -8.07
CA ARG A 479 -8.37 9.34 -8.88
C ARG A 479 -8.56 9.17 -10.39
N ASP A 480 -8.84 7.96 -10.86
CA ASP A 480 -9.05 7.71 -12.29
C ASP A 480 -10.50 7.99 -12.70
N PRO A 481 -10.77 8.32 -13.98
CA PRO A 481 -12.13 8.64 -14.43
C PRO A 481 -13.16 7.58 -14.05
N GLY A 482 -14.24 8.00 -13.39
CA GLY A 482 -15.33 7.12 -12.94
C GLY A 482 -15.06 6.39 -11.62
N GLN A 483 -13.96 6.70 -10.93
CA GLN A 483 -13.69 6.21 -9.57
C GLN A 483 -14.13 7.20 -8.47
N PRO A 484 -13.78 8.51 -8.50
CA PRO A 484 -14.23 9.47 -7.50
C PRO A 484 -15.75 9.70 -7.55
N VAL A 485 -16.29 10.29 -6.48
CA VAL A 485 -17.65 10.85 -6.48
C VAL A 485 -17.61 12.17 -7.23
N ASP A 486 -18.15 12.19 -8.45
CA ASP A 486 -17.91 13.26 -9.42
C ASP A 486 -19.07 14.26 -9.54
N ASN A 487 -20.33 13.80 -9.56
CA ASN A 487 -21.46 14.70 -9.90
C ASN A 487 -21.89 15.59 -8.73
N ASP A 488 -22.06 14.99 -7.54
CA ASP A 488 -22.57 15.69 -6.36
C ASP A 488 -21.88 15.23 -5.05
N PRO A 489 -20.55 15.40 -4.91
CA PRO A 489 -19.81 14.98 -3.72
C PRO A 489 -20.28 15.69 -2.43
N MET A 490 -20.90 16.88 -2.55
CA MET A 490 -21.45 17.61 -1.42
C MET A 490 -22.61 16.90 -0.72
N LEU A 491 -23.35 16.06 -1.45
CA LEU A 491 -24.38 15.20 -0.86
C LEU A 491 -23.74 14.14 0.06
N GLY A 492 -22.61 13.56 -0.37
CA GLY A 492 -21.80 12.66 0.47
C GLY A 492 -21.30 13.35 1.74
N TYR A 493 -20.74 14.55 1.60
CA TYR A 493 -20.27 15.34 2.75
C TYR A 493 -21.39 15.70 3.71
N ALA A 494 -22.55 16.13 3.21
CA ALA A 494 -23.72 16.36 4.06
C ALA A 494 -24.09 15.12 4.86
N TYR A 495 -24.08 13.93 4.24
CA TYR A 495 -24.37 12.69 4.96
C TYR A 495 -23.35 12.41 6.09
N ILE A 496 -22.05 12.39 5.80
CA ILE A 496 -21.04 11.99 6.79
C ILE A 496 -20.76 13.07 7.84
N LEU A 497 -20.86 14.36 7.49
CA LEU A 497 -20.58 15.46 8.40
C LEU A 497 -21.77 15.80 9.31
N THR A 498 -22.99 15.37 8.99
CA THR A 498 -24.16 15.67 9.83
C THR A 498 -24.84 14.43 10.41
N ASN A 499 -24.17 13.28 10.38
CA ASN A 499 -24.63 12.04 11.00
C ASN A 499 -23.64 11.56 12.07
N ASN A 500 -23.92 11.88 13.34
CA ASN A 500 -22.99 11.68 14.46
C ASN A 500 -22.80 10.23 14.92
N LYS A 501 -23.49 9.25 14.32
CA LYS A 501 -23.30 7.83 14.66
C LYS A 501 -22.35 7.09 13.74
N LEU A 502 -21.99 7.65 12.58
CA LEU A 502 -21.26 6.93 11.53
C LEU A 502 -19.76 6.82 11.81
N GLY A 503 -19.21 7.72 12.62
CA GLY A 503 -17.81 7.76 13.00
C GLY A 503 -17.17 9.10 12.70
N ILE A 504 -15.85 9.10 12.55
CA ILE A 504 -15.08 10.33 12.31
C ILE A 504 -15.09 10.63 10.81
N PRO A 505 -15.67 11.76 10.35
CA PRO A 505 -15.61 12.15 8.95
C PRO A 505 -14.21 12.64 8.56
N CYS A 506 -13.72 12.14 7.42
CA CYS A 506 -12.48 12.54 6.78
C CYS A 506 -12.78 13.32 5.49
N VAL A 507 -12.33 14.56 5.44
CA VAL A 507 -12.46 15.45 4.28
C VAL A 507 -11.24 15.34 3.38
N TYR A 508 -11.46 15.26 2.07
CA TYR A 508 -10.38 15.17 1.08
C TYR A 508 -9.92 16.56 0.63
N HIS A 509 -8.60 16.79 0.64
CA HIS A 509 -8.01 18.09 0.28
C HIS A 509 -8.53 18.70 -1.04
N PRO A 510 -8.58 17.98 -2.18
CA PRO A 510 -9.06 18.53 -3.44
C PRO A 510 -10.57 18.78 -3.51
N ASP A 511 -11.35 18.18 -2.62
CA ASP A 511 -12.77 18.50 -2.51
C ASP A 511 -12.96 19.81 -1.73
N TYR A 512 -12.19 19.98 -0.66
CA TYR A 512 -12.22 21.17 0.20
C TYR A 512 -11.63 22.40 -0.51
N TYR A 513 -10.43 22.27 -1.06
CA TYR A 513 -9.75 23.26 -1.88
C TYR A 513 -9.98 22.99 -3.37
N GLU A 514 -9.15 23.56 -4.25
CA GLU A 514 -9.25 23.34 -5.70
C GLU A 514 -8.98 21.88 -6.10
N PRO A 515 -9.75 21.31 -7.04
CA PRO A 515 -10.61 22.01 -8.01
C PRO A 515 -12.08 22.17 -7.63
N LEU A 516 -12.62 21.46 -6.63
CA LEU A 516 -14.06 21.52 -6.32
C LEU A 516 -14.42 22.71 -5.43
N ASN A 517 -13.48 23.10 -4.56
CA ASN A 517 -13.55 24.28 -3.71
C ASN A 517 -14.83 24.34 -2.85
N LEU A 518 -15.12 23.23 -2.16
CA LEU A 518 -16.32 23.04 -1.34
C LEU A 518 -16.16 23.55 0.10
N ARG A 519 -15.01 24.15 0.45
CA ARG A 519 -14.66 24.57 1.81
C ARG A 519 -15.78 25.31 2.56
N TYR A 520 -16.46 26.26 1.92
CA TYR A 520 -17.49 27.06 2.61
C TYR A 520 -18.70 26.22 3.01
N GLN A 521 -19.11 25.30 2.15
CA GLN A 521 -20.20 24.36 2.41
C GLN A 521 -19.80 23.35 3.49
N ILE A 522 -18.58 22.79 3.39
CA ILE A 522 -18.04 21.86 4.39
C ILE A 522 -17.95 22.52 5.76
N ASN A 523 -17.44 23.76 5.85
CA ASN A 523 -17.37 24.51 7.11
C ASN A 523 -18.75 24.73 7.71
N GLY A 524 -19.75 25.06 6.88
CA GLY A 524 -21.13 25.19 7.35
C GLY A 524 -21.70 23.89 7.90
N LEU A 525 -21.37 22.73 7.30
CA LEU A 525 -21.78 21.41 7.79
C LEU A 525 -21.07 21.05 9.10
N MET A 526 -19.77 21.30 9.21
CA MET A 526 -18.99 21.09 10.44
C MET A 526 -19.49 22.00 11.58
N GLU A 527 -19.75 23.27 11.30
CA GLU A 527 -20.32 24.23 12.25
C GLU A 527 -21.72 23.78 12.70
N ALA A 528 -22.57 23.32 11.76
CA ALA A 528 -23.88 22.77 12.08
C ALA A 528 -23.75 21.53 12.97
N HIS A 529 -22.77 20.66 12.70
CA HIS A 529 -22.53 19.48 13.51
C HIS A 529 -22.18 19.86 14.94
N GLN A 530 -21.15 20.68 15.12
CA GLN A 530 -20.65 21.08 16.43
C GLN A 530 -21.74 21.76 17.27
N ARG A 531 -22.61 22.57 16.65
CA ARG A 531 -23.64 23.35 17.37
C ARG A 531 -24.93 22.59 17.66
N TYR A 532 -25.32 21.68 16.77
CA TYR A 532 -26.68 21.15 16.74
C TYR A 532 -26.77 19.64 16.66
N ILE A 533 -25.66 18.92 16.52
CA ILE A 533 -25.66 17.47 16.26
C ILE A 533 -24.79 16.76 17.29
N TYR A 534 -23.66 17.35 17.66
CA TYR A 534 -22.79 16.81 18.68
C TYR A 534 -23.56 16.51 19.97
N GLY A 535 -23.36 15.32 20.53
CA GLY A 535 -24.08 14.84 21.72
C GLY A 535 -25.50 14.32 21.48
N ALA A 536 -26.05 14.36 20.26
CA ALA A 536 -27.36 13.78 19.98
C ALA A 536 -27.35 12.26 20.24
N THR A 537 -28.33 11.78 21.01
CA THR A 537 -28.39 10.38 21.45
C THR A 537 -29.14 9.47 20.47
N GLN A 538 -29.78 10.04 19.44
CA GLN A 538 -30.60 9.31 18.48
C GLN A 538 -30.54 9.94 17.09
N THR A 539 -30.59 9.08 16.06
CA THR A 539 -30.67 9.43 14.64
C THR A 539 -31.83 8.68 14.02
N ASP A 540 -32.66 9.36 13.22
CA ASP A 540 -33.78 8.73 12.51
C ASP A 540 -33.74 9.00 11.00
N TYR A 541 -33.83 7.93 10.20
CA TYR A 541 -33.80 7.98 8.74
C TYR A 541 -35.21 8.06 8.16
N LEU A 542 -35.72 9.28 7.98
CA LEU A 542 -37.12 9.53 7.65
C LEU A 542 -37.57 8.89 6.32
N ASN A 543 -36.64 8.70 5.37
CA ASN A 543 -36.90 8.05 4.07
C ASN A 543 -36.44 6.59 3.96
N ARG A 544 -36.13 5.88 5.05
CA ARG A 544 -35.72 4.46 4.97
C ARG A 544 -36.83 3.55 4.44
N PHE A 545 -36.46 2.33 4.01
CA PHE A 545 -37.44 1.34 3.57
C PHE A 545 -38.56 1.13 4.59
N SER A 546 -39.79 1.02 4.10
CA SER A 546 -40.98 0.71 4.89
C SER A 546 -41.44 1.80 5.89
N THR A 547 -40.92 3.04 5.84
CA THR A 547 -41.55 4.16 6.56
C THR A 547 -42.84 4.59 5.87
N PRO A 548 -43.90 4.98 6.63
CA PRO A 548 -45.13 5.48 6.03
C PRO A 548 -44.84 6.82 5.35
N TYR A 549 -45.07 6.91 4.04
CA TYR A 549 -44.65 8.06 3.25
C TYR A 549 -45.42 9.36 3.58
N ALA A 550 -44.62 10.37 3.96
CA ALA A 550 -44.74 11.84 3.85
C ALA A 550 -45.66 12.66 4.78
N SER A 551 -45.14 13.84 5.20
CA SER A 551 -45.97 15.05 5.30
C SER A 551 -45.37 16.38 4.80
N ASN A 552 -44.19 16.43 4.16
CA ASN A 552 -44.04 17.02 2.81
C ASN A 552 -42.59 17.15 2.32
N TYR A 553 -42.38 16.72 1.07
CA TYR A 553 -41.25 17.09 0.21
C TYR A 553 -41.75 18.05 -0.87
N ILE A 554 -40.99 19.10 -1.17
CA ILE A 554 -41.40 20.14 -2.14
C ILE A 554 -40.96 19.78 -3.58
N SER A 555 -40.06 18.79 -3.73
CA SER A 555 -39.62 18.12 -4.95
C SER A 555 -38.90 16.79 -4.59
N GLY A 556 -38.72 15.87 -5.55
CA GLY A 556 -38.01 14.59 -5.36
C GLY A 556 -38.93 13.38 -5.15
N PHE A 557 -38.36 12.17 -5.16
CA PHE A 557 -39.05 10.90 -4.89
C PHE A 557 -38.35 10.16 -3.73
N PRO A 558 -39.03 9.27 -2.99
CA PRO A 558 -38.41 8.58 -1.86
C PRO A 558 -37.18 7.74 -2.22
N ASN A 559 -37.06 7.28 -3.46
CA ASN A 559 -35.91 6.54 -3.97
C ASN A 559 -34.82 7.44 -4.58
N THR A 560 -35.04 8.75 -4.65
CA THR A 560 -34.08 9.75 -5.17
C THR A 560 -33.73 10.82 -4.14
N THR A 561 -34.31 10.79 -2.94
CA THR A 561 -34.10 11.79 -1.89
C THR A 561 -33.83 11.12 -0.55
N LEU A 562 -32.69 11.44 0.06
CA LEU A 562 -32.29 11.02 1.39
C LEU A 562 -32.66 12.15 2.38
N LEU A 563 -33.61 11.89 3.27
CA LEU A 563 -33.93 12.77 4.40
C LEU A 563 -33.63 12.06 5.71
N TYR A 564 -32.91 12.72 6.59
CA TYR A 564 -32.78 12.27 7.96
C TYR A 564 -32.89 13.43 8.92
N GLN A 565 -33.26 13.08 10.15
CA GLN A 565 -33.43 14.02 11.23
C GLN A 565 -32.70 13.51 12.47
N LEU A 566 -32.03 14.43 13.14
CA LEU A 566 -31.47 14.20 14.46
C LEU A 566 -32.43 14.79 15.51
N SER A 567 -32.65 14.03 16.57
CA SER A 567 -33.53 14.41 17.69
C SER A 567 -32.71 14.62 18.96
N TYR A 568 -33.17 15.53 19.82
CA TYR A 568 -32.58 15.77 21.15
C TYR A 568 -31.10 16.18 21.17
N ALA A 569 -30.67 17.06 20.25
CA ALA A 569 -29.43 17.78 20.46
C ALA A 569 -29.50 18.58 21.78
N GLU A 570 -28.38 18.75 22.49
CA GLU A 570 -28.35 19.48 23.79
C GLU A 570 -28.94 20.90 23.69
N SER A 571 -28.91 21.50 22.51
CA SER A 571 -29.52 22.80 22.21
C SER A 571 -31.05 22.79 22.04
N GLY A 572 -31.70 21.62 22.12
CA GLY A 572 -33.14 21.45 21.93
C GLY A 572 -33.63 21.71 20.51
N ARG A 573 -32.73 21.69 19.52
CA ARG A 573 -33.03 21.90 18.10
C ARG A 573 -32.99 20.57 17.35
N GLU A 574 -33.93 20.43 16.41
CA GLU A 574 -33.95 19.33 15.47
C GLU A 574 -33.16 19.75 14.22
N VAL A 575 -32.22 18.90 13.77
CA VAL A 575 -31.53 19.10 12.50
C VAL A 575 -32.13 18.14 11.50
N ILE A 576 -32.72 18.68 10.43
CA ILE A 576 -33.25 17.92 9.30
C ILE A 576 -32.33 18.17 8.11
N VAL A 577 -31.74 17.10 7.58
CA VAL A 577 -30.82 17.14 6.44
C VAL A 577 -31.49 16.47 5.26
N VAL A 578 -31.78 17.26 4.22
CA VAL A 578 -32.36 16.80 2.95
C VAL A 578 -31.25 16.75 1.91
N ILE A 579 -31.06 15.59 1.32
CA ILE A 579 -30.10 15.28 0.24
C ILE A 579 -30.96 14.84 -0.95
N ASN A 580 -30.97 15.59 -2.04
CA ASN A 580 -31.78 15.28 -3.24
C ASN A 580 -30.99 15.41 -4.52
#